data_AF-G5DXG6-F1
#
_entry.id   AF-G5DXG6-F1
#
_cell.length_a   1.000
_cell.length_b   1.000
_cell.length_c   1.000
_cell.angle_alpha   90.00
_cell.angle_beta   90.00
_cell.angle_gamma   90.00
#
_symmetry.space_group_name_H-M   'P 1'
#
loop_
_entity.id
_entity.type
_entity.pdbx_description
1 polymer ?
#
loop_
_entity_poly.entity_id
_entity_poly.type
_entity_poly.pdbx_seq_one_letter_code
_entity_poly.pdbx_strand_id
1 'polypeptide(L)'
;SLYNFLSFCLSISLFILFSKDVLDDDKPLFFLRIFDLALIIFASFSRLLMHIYGFQPSAVICVLVLSPLPIIKAAYQDSNRFITVKCNGGLNQMRTGIADMVAVARIMNATLVIPMLDKRSFWQDSSGFADIFDVPHFIMSLQQDVDIVKELPKHLESVPRARKHFSLWSGMSYYENMTHLWKDYQVIHVAKSDSRLANNDLPLDIQRLRCRTLYRALRFSPSIELLGKRLVERLRSRGGKYIALHLRYEKDMLSFTGCTYGLSNTESEELRIMRENTNHWKIKKINATEQRNAGYCPLTPKEVGIFIEALGYPSSTLIYIAAGEIYGGARRLSDLTVRFPNVVFKETLATQYELEAFSGHASQSAAIDYIISVESNVFIPSHSGNMARAVEGHRRFLGHRKTITPDR
;
A
#
# COMPACT_ATOMS: atom_id res chain seq x y z
N SER A 1 2.48 41.00 -6.50
CA SER A 1 1.18 41.69 -6.34
C SER A 1 0.97 42.02 -4.87
N LEU A 2 0.14 43.02 -4.56
CA LEU A 2 -0.24 43.41 -3.19
C LEU A 2 -0.76 42.20 -2.37
N TYR A 3 -1.36 41.21 -3.04
CA TYR A 3 -1.81 39.93 -2.48
C TYR A 3 -0.67 39.09 -1.86
N ASN A 4 0.45 38.90 -2.56
CA ASN A 4 1.57 38.11 -2.01
C ASN A 4 2.23 38.83 -0.82
N PHE A 5 2.27 40.16 -0.86
CA PHE A 5 2.81 40.97 0.24
C PHE A 5 1.91 40.89 1.49
N LEU A 6 0.60 41.04 1.34
CA LEU A 6 -0.36 40.94 2.45
C LEU A 6 -0.42 39.51 3.03
N SER A 7 -0.36 38.47 2.19
CA SER A 7 -0.32 37.07 2.64
C SER A 7 0.95 36.76 3.44
N PHE A 8 2.09 37.31 3.01
CA PHE A 8 3.36 37.20 3.73
C PHE A 8 3.37 37.98 5.05
N CYS A 9 2.80 39.19 5.08
CA CYS A 9 2.66 39.97 6.31
C CYS A 9 1.72 39.28 7.32
N LEU A 10 0.64 38.66 6.85
CA LEU A 10 -0.30 37.93 7.70
C LEU A 10 0.33 36.65 8.27
N SER A 11 1.11 35.91 7.46
CA SER A 11 1.79 34.70 7.93
C SER A 11 2.88 35.02 8.96
N ILE A 12 3.62 36.12 8.80
CA ILE A 12 4.58 36.60 9.79
C ILE A 12 3.87 37.05 11.06
N SER A 13 2.75 37.78 10.95
CA SER A 13 2.00 38.27 12.11
C SER A 13 1.43 37.11 12.93
N LEU A 14 0.89 36.09 12.26
CA LEU A 14 0.43 34.86 12.91
C LEU A 14 1.62 34.12 13.55
N PHE A 15 2.75 33.97 12.86
CA PHE A 15 3.94 33.32 13.42
C PHE A 15 4.47 34.04 14.67
N ILE A 16 4.51 35.37 14.68
CA ILE A 16 4.95 36.17 15.85
C ILE A 16 3.95 36.06 17.01
N LEU A 17 2.65 36.10 16.73
CA LEU A 17 1.59 35.89 17.74
C LEU A 17 1.71 34.50 18.37
N PHE A 18 1.91 33.45 17.57
CA PHE A 18 2.00 32.07 18.07
C PHE A 18 3.37 31.71 18.67
N SER A 19 4.44 32.44 18.36
CA SER A 19 5.77 32.18 18.94
C SER A 19 5.97 32.86 20.30
N LYS A 20 5.26 33.96 20.58
CA LYS A 20 5.38 34.69 21.85
C LYS A 20 4.63 34.01 23.01
N ASP A 21 3.59 33.22 22.72
CA ASP A 21 2.73 32.61 23.74
C ASP A 21 3.05 31.13 24.05
N VAL A 22 4.18 30.60 23.54
CA VAL A 22 4.71 29.26 23.92
C VAL A 22 5.41 29.29 25.29
N LEU A 23 5.54 30.45 25.93
CA LEU A 23 6.26 30.63 27.20
C LEU A 23 5.38 30.90 28.42
N ASP A 24 4.04 30.82 28.34
CA ASP A 24 3.17 31.02 29.50
C ASP A 24 2.02 29.99 29.51
N ASP A 25 2.09 29.04 30.45
CA ASP A 25 1.40 27.73 30.40
C ASP A 25 -0.03 27.74 30.98
N ASP A 26 -0.67 28.91 31.15
CA ASP A 26 -1.79 29.03 32.10
C ASP A 26 -3.12 29.63 31.55
N LYS A 27 -3.45 29.53 30.25
CA LYS A 27 -4.77 29.98 29.73
C LYS A 27 -5.37 29.13 28.58
N PRO A 28 -5.98 27.96 28.83
CA PRO A 28 -6.50 27.09 27.76
C PRO A 28 -7.85 27.50 27.15
N LEU A 29 -8.75 28.18 27.90
CA LEU A 29 -10.14 28.37 27.43
C LEU A 29 -10.36 29.56 26.49
N PHE A 30 -9.54 30.61 26.57
CA PHE A 30 -9.68 31.82 25.75
C PHE A 30 -9.09 31.62 24.35
N PHE A 31 -7.96 30.92 24.25
CA PHE A 31 -7.30 30.61 22.98
C PHE A 31 -8.07 29.63 22.10
N LEU A 32 -8.82 28.69 22.70
CA LEU A 32 -9.66 27.75 21.96
C LEU A 32 -10.73 28.49 21.13
N ARG A 33 -11.36 29.52 21.69
CA ARG A 33 -12.38 30.32 21.00
C ARG A 33 -11.80 31.17 19.87
N ILE A 34 -10.58 31.67 20.01
CA ILE A 34 -9.89 32.43 18.96
C ILE A 34 -9.50 31.49 17.81
N PHE A 35 -9.06 30.27 18.12
CA PHE A 35 -8.72 29.25 17.13
C PHE A 35 -9.95 28.83 16.31
N ASP A 36 -11.08 28.58 16.97
CA ASP A 36 -12.34 28.25 16.30
C ASP A 36 -12.84 29.41 15.42
N LEU A 37 -12.73 30.65 15.89
CA LEU A 37 -13.14 31.83 15.11
C LEU A 37 -12.25 32.03 13.88
N ALA A 38 -10.92 31.83 14.01
CA ALA A 38 -9.99 31.90 12.89
C ALA A 38 -10.23 30.79 11.86
N LEU A 39 -10.57 29.58 12.31
CA LEU A 39 -10.91 28.45 11.44
C LEU A 39 -12.22 28.72 10.66
N ILE A 40 -13.22 29.31 11.32
CA ILE A 40 -14.50 29.68 10.70
C ILE A 40 -14.32 30.79 9.67
N ILE A 41 -13.50 31.80 9.98
CA ILE A 41 -13.17 32.89 9.05
C ILE A 41 -12.42 32.33 7.83
N PHE A 42 -11.43 31.44 8.03
CA PHE A 42 -10.71 30.79 6.93
C PHE A 42 -11.61 29.86 6.09
N ALA A 43 -12.53 29.14 6.73
CA ALA A 43 -13.50 28.29 6.04
C ALA A 43 -14.53 29.11 5.24
N SER A 44 -14.91 30.28 5.73
CA SER A 44 -15.84 31.18 5.06
C SER A 44 -15.17 31.92 3.90
N PHE A 45 -13.91 32.33 4.06
CA PHE A 45 -13.10 32.94 2.99
C PHE A 45 -12.77 31.94 1.88
N SER A 46 -12.46 30.68 2.24
CA SER A 46 -12.24 29.60 1.25
C SER A 46 -13.51 29.22 0.51
N ARG A 47 -14.70 29.18 1.16
CA ARG A 47 -15.98 28.98 0.47
C ARG A 47 -16.32 30.11 -0.49
N LEU A 48 -16.02 31.37 -0.11
CA LEU A 48 -16.23 32.52 -0.99
C LEU A 48 -15.33 32.45 -2.24
N LEU A 49 -14.07 32.04 -2.09
CA LEU A 49 -13.15 31.82 -3.22
C LEU A 49 -13.54 30.62 -4.10
N MET A 50 -14.08 29.54 -3.52
CA MET A 50 -14.58 28.38 -4.28
C MET A 50 -15.77 28.75 -5.19
N HIS A 51 -16.60 29.71 -4.79
CA HIS A 51 -17.72 30.20 -5.59
C HIS A 51 -17.28 31.10 -6.75
N ILE A 52 -16.15 31.81 -6.62
CA ILE A 52 -15.67 32.76 -7.63
C ILE A 52 -14.82 32.07 -8.71
N TYR A 53 -14.08 30.99 -8.36
CA TYR A 53 -13.07 30.39 -9.26
C TYR A 53 -13.32 28.92 -9.66
N GLY A 54 -14.45 28.31 -9.27
CA GLY A 54 -14.96 27.08 -9.90
C GLY A 54 -14.06 25.84 -9.83
N PHE A 55 -13.43 25.55 -8.69
CA PHE A 55 -12.52 24.41 -8.53
C PHE A 55 -13.22 23.19 -7.89
N GLN A 56 -13.19 22.02 -8.55
CA GLN A 56 -13.73 20.74 -8.01
C GLN A 56 -12.71 20.04 -7.08
N PRO A 57 -13.10 19.58 -5.87
CA PRO A 57 -12.16 18.99 -4.93
C PRO A 57 -12.25 17.45 -4.90
N SER A 58 -11.45 16.78 -5.73
CA SER A 58 -11.13 15.35 -5.54
C SER A 58 -9.67 15.11 -5.14
N ALA A 59 -8.84 16.15 -5.06
CA ALA A 59 -7.39 16.04 -4.88
C ALA A 59 -6.82 16.59 -3.56
N VAL A 60 -7.63 17.18 -2.67
CA VAL A 60 -7.12 17.92 -1.48
C VAL A 60 -7.19 17.13 -0.17
N ILE A 61 -7.82 15.95 -0.14
CA ILE A 61 -8.11 15.24 1.13
C ILE A 61 -6.88 14.53 1.73
N CYS A 62 -5.78 14.35 1.00
CA CYS A 62 -4.61 13.59 1.48
C CYS A 62 -3.51 14.43 2.16
N VAL A 63 -3.58 15.77 2.16
CA VAL A 63 -2.48 16.63 2.65
C VAL A 63 -2.51 16.84 4.17
N LEU A 64 -3.59 16.49 4.87
CA LEU A 64 -3.73 16.67 6.33
C LEU A 64 -3.46 15.38 7.14
N VAL A 65 -2.44 14.60 6.77
CA VAL A 65 -2.15 13.27 7.35
C VAL A 65 -1.12 13.32 8.50
N LEU A 66 -0.57 14.48 8.85
CA LEU A 66 0.52 14.57 9.84
C LEU A 66 0.15 15.24 11.18
N SER A 67 -1.06 15.75 11.34
CA SER A 67 -1.54 16.28 12.62
C SER A 67 -2.52 15.29 13.26
N PRO A 68 -2.25 14.73 14.46
CA PRO A 68 -3.26 14.03 15.21
C PRO A 68 -4.39 15.02 15.50
N LEU A 69 -5.55 14.83 14.89
CA LEU A 69 -6.75 15.47 15.43
C LEU A 69 -6.94 14.91 16.84
N PRO A 70 -7.39 15.72 17.82
CA PRO A 70 -7.79 15.19 19.10
C PRO A 70 -8.92 14.20 18.84
N ILE A 71 -8.58 12.90 18.92
CA ILE A 71 -9.57 11.85 18.98
C ILE A 71 -10.28 12.09 20.29
N ILE A 72 -11.51 12.58 20.22
CA ILE A 72 -12.41 12.57 21.37
C ILE A 72 -12.45 11.10 21.80
N LYS A 73 -11.86 10.80 22.97
CA LYS A 73 -11.99 9.51 23.64
C LYS A 73 -13.49 9.27 23.86
N ALA A 74 -14.17 8.65 22.89
CA ALA A 74 -15.24 7.76 23.26
C ALA A 74 -14.55 6.71 24.13
N ALA A 75 -14.90 6.65 25.42
CA ALA A 75 -14.33 5.69 26.35
C ALA A 75 -14.51 4.28 25.77
N TYR A 76 -13.45 3.75 25.13
CA TYR A 76 -13.46 2.42 24.55
C TYR A 76 -13.41 1.44 25.72
N GLN A 77 -14.56 0.83 25.99
CA GLN A 77 -14.71 -0.21 27.00
C GLN A 77 -14.03 -1.49 26.47
N ASP A 78 -13.26 -2.16 27.33
CA ASP A 78 -12.71 -3.49 27.06
C ASP A 78 -13.78 -4.38 26.43
N SER A 79 -13.66 -4.63 25.13
CA SER A 79 -14.64 -5.43 24.41
C SER A 79 -14.26 -6.90 24.55
N ASN A 80 -15.12 -7.71 25.19
CA ASN A 80 -14.98 -9.16 25.24
C ASN A 80 -15.34 -9.84 23.89
N ARG A 81 -15.05 -9.16 22.76
CA ARG A 81 -15.44 -9.54 21.39
C ARG A 81 -14.19 -9.59 20.52
N PHE A 82 -13.99 -10.69 19.81
CA PHE A 82 -12.75 -10.93 19.08
C PHE A 82 -13.01 -11.19 17.60
N ILE A 83 -12.19 -10.58 16.75
CA ILE A 83 -12.12 -10.89 15.33
C ILE A 83 -10.81 -11.62 15.06
N THR A 84 -10.91 -12.83 14.50
CA THR A 84 -9.76 -13.56 13.96
C THR A 84 -9.83 -13.53 12.45
N VAL A 85 -8.68 -13.34 11.78
CA VAL A 85 -8.63 -13.18 10.32
C VAL A 85 -7.64 -14.17 9.72
N LYS A 86 -8.07 -14.85 8.66
CA LYS A 86 -7.17 -15.55 7.74
C LYS A 86 -6.99 -14.71 6.49
N CYS A 87 -5.76 -14.27 6.23
CA CYS A 87 -5.43 -13.50 5.04
C CYS A 87 -5.23 -14.42 3.82
N ASN A 88 -5.41 -13.85 2.63
CA ASN A 88 -5.21 -14.56 1.37
C ASN A 88 -4.64 -13.66 0.27
N GLY A 89 -3.98 -14.28 -0.71
CA GLY A 89 -3.32 -13.58 -1.83
C GLY A 89 -1.85 -13.27 -1.56
N GLY A 90 -1.21 -12.54 -2.48
CA GLY A 90 0.20 -12.14 -2.33
C GLY A 90 0.39 -11.04 -1.29
N LEU A 91 1.64 -10.74 -0.93
CA LEU A 91 2.02 -9.76 0.11
C LEU A 91 1.17 -8.48 0.09
N ASN A 92 1.12 -7.80 -1.06
CA ASN A 92 0.45 -6.50 -1.18
C ASN A 92 -1.10 -6.60 -1.10
N GLN A 93 -1.68 -7.75 -1.47
CA GLN A 93 -3.09 -8.03 -1.24
C GLN A 93 -3.36 -8.25 0.25
N MET A 94 -2.53 -9.07 0.91
CA MET A 94 -2.65 -9.31 2.35
C MET A 94 -2.54 -8.01 3.13
N ARG A 95 -1.59 -7.13 2.82
CA ARG A 95 -1.45 -5.81 3.45
C ARG A 95 -2.72 -4.96 3.35
N THR A 96 -3.32 -4.91 2.15
CA THR A 96 -4.57 -4.18 1.94
C THR A 96 -5.72 -4.80 2.74
N GLY A 97 -5.84 -6.14 2.71
CA GLY A 97 -6.87 -6.86 3.48
C GLY A 97 -6.72 -6.69 4.99
N ILE A 98 -5.48 -6.68 5.51
CA ILE A 98 -5.23 -6.41 6.93
C ILE A 98 -5.65 -4.98 7.30
N ALA A 99 -5.35 -3.99 6.45
CA ALA A 99 -5.79 -2.62 6.67
C ALA A 99 -7.32 -2.49 6.71
N ASP A 100 -8.03 -3.20 5.84
CA ASP A 100 -9.49 -3.27 5.86
C ASP A 100 -9.99 -3.95 7.15
N MET A 101 -9.35 -5.04 7.59
CA MET A 101 -9.80 -5.75 8.80
C MET A 101 -9.54 -4.96 10.10
N VAL A 102 -8.51 -4.13 10.15
CA VAL A 102 -8.33 -3.15 11.25
C VAL A 102 -9.50 -2.16 11.26
N ALA A 103 -9.87 -1.61 10.09
CA ALA A 103 -11.03 -0.72 10.00
C ALA A 103 -12.34 -1.43 10.38
N VAL A 104 -12.54 -2.68 9.96
CA VAL A 104 -13.72 -3.48 10.33
C VAL A 104 -13.77 -3.74 11.84
N ALA A 105 -12.64 -4.07 12.48
CA ALA A 105 -12.56 -4.22 13.93
C ALA A 105 -12.96 -2.92 14.66
N ARG A 106 -12.53 -1.76 14.15
CA ARG A 106 -12.95 -0.44 14.65
C ARG A 106 -14.45 -0.21 14.53
N ILE A 107 -15.03 -0.52 13.36
CA ILE A 107 -16.46 -0.32 13.07
C ILE A 107 -17.32 -1.22 13.96
N MET A 108 -16.89 -2.48 14.15
CA MET A 108 -17.63 -3.48 14.91
C MET A 108 -17.37 -3.43 16.42
N ASN A 109 -16.52 -2.51 16.89
CA ASN A 109 -16.09 -2.36 18.29
C ASN A 109 -15.59 -3.70 18.87
N ALA A 110 -14.58 -4.27 18.22
CA ALA A 110 -14.01 -5.57 18.56
C ALA A 110 -12.49 -5.52 18.64
N THR A 111 -11.93 -6.40 19.47
CA THR A 111 -10.49 -6.64 19.57
C THR A 111 -10.03 -7.50 18.38
N LEU A 112 -9.01 -7.04 17.66
CA LEU A 112 -8.42 -7.77 16.55
C LEU A 112 -7.32 -8.71 17.05
N VAL A 113 -7.43 -10.00 16.73
CA VAL A 113 -6.31 -10.94 16.91
C VAL A 113 -5.38 -10.81 15.71
N ILE A 114 -4.05 -10.82 15.93
CA ILE A 114 -3.06 -10.74 14.85
C ILE A 114 -3.46 -11.67 13.68
N PRO A 115 -3.60 -11.13 12.45
CA PRO A 115 -4.04 -11.91 11.31
C PRO A 115 -3.11 -13.08 10.97
N MET A 116 -3.69 -14.23 10.65
CA MET A 116 -2.94 -15.37 10.11
C MET A 116 -2.67 -15.14 8.63
N LEU A 117 -1.41 -15.22 8.21
CA LEU A 117 -1.03 -15.09 6.80
C LEU A 117 -1.31 -16.36 6.01
N ASP A 118 -1.46 -16.20 4.70
CA ASP A 118 -1.70 -17.32 3.80
C ASP A 118 -0.43 -18.14 3.60
N LYS A 119 -0.51 -19.44 3.91
CA LYS A 119 0.59 -20.39 3.70
C LYS A 119 0.34 -21.40 2.58
N ARG A 120 -0.83 -21.30 1.92
CA ARG A 120 -1.32 -22.34 0.97
C ARG A 120 -1.61 -21.79 -0.43
N SER A 121 -1.35 -20.50 -0.66
CA SER A 121 -1.56 -19.84 -1.95
C SER A 121 -0.50 -20.19 -3.00
N PHE A 122 -0.70 -19.66 -4.22
CA PHE A 122 0.20 -19.79 -5.39
C PHE A 122 1.69 -19.60 -5.07
N TRP A 123 2.02 -18.71 -4.12
CA TRP A 123 3.39 -18.34 -3.77
C TRP A 123 4.09 -19.28 -2.78
N GLN A 124 3.39 -20.29 -2.24
CA GLN A 124 3.92 -21.35 -1.34
C GLN A 124 4.82 -20.88 -0.17
N ASP A 125 4.58 -19.67 0.33
CA ASP A 125 5.37 -19.07 1.41
C ASP A 125 4.86 -19.53 2.78
N SER A 126 5.76 -20.02 3.64
CA SER A 126 5.41 -20.53 4.98
C SER A 126 5.44 -19.45 6.08
N SER A 127 5.82 -18.21 5.73
CA SER A 127 5.98 -17.08 6.66
C SER A 127 4.69 -16.79 7.45
N GLY A 128 4.84 -16.59 8.76
CA GLY A 128 3.82 -16.03 9.64
C GLY A 128 3.82 -14.50 9.65
N PHE A 129 2.92 -13.91 10.43
CA PHE A 129 2.80 -12.45 10.51
C PHE A 129 4.09 -11.79 11.03
N ALA A 130 4.70 -12.36 12.08
CA ALA A 130 5.92 -11.84 12.69
C ALA A 130 7.18 -11.97 11.81
N ASP A 131 7.18 -12.90 10.86
CA ASP A 131 8.29 -13.06 9.91
C ASP A 131 8.30 -11.90 8.90
N ILE A 132 7.12 -11.36 8.57
CA ILE A 132 6.95 -10.29 7.57
C ILE A 132 6.83 -8.91 8.19
N PHE A 133 6.16 -8.76 9.34
CA PHE A 133 5.81 -7.47 9.93
C PHE A 133 6.32 -7.33 11.36
N ASP A 134 6.65 -6.10 11.75
CA ASP A 134 7.03 -5.73 13.11
C ASP A 134 5.78 -5.71 14.01
N VAL A 135 5.57 -6.79 14.75
CA VAL A 135 4.39 -6.99 15.62
C VAL A 135 4.28 -5.92 16.73
N PRO A 136 5.33 -5.64 17.53
CA PRO A 136 5.28 -4.56 18.51
C PRO A 136 4.90 -3.21 17.89
N HIS A 137 5.51 -2.85 16.75
CA HIS A 137 5.20 -1.60 16.06
C HIS A 137 3.76 -1.55 15.55
N PHE A 138 3.24 -2.67 15.02
CA PHE A 138 1.87 -2.78 14.55
C PHE A 138 0.85 -2.51 15.66
N ILE A 139 1.01 -3.15 16.82
CA ILE A 139 0.13 -2.98 17.99
C ILE A 139 0.23 -1.53 18.51
N MET A 140 1.45 -1.04 18.76
CA MET A 140 1.68 0.30 19.30
C MET A 140 1.17 1.41 18.38
N SER A 141 1.29 1.24 17.06
CA SER A 141 0.85 2.25 16.08
C SER A 141 -0.67 2.40 16.00
N LEU A 142 -1.44 1.40 16.49
CA LEU A 142 -2.89 1.32 16.37
C LEU A 142 -3.60 1.29 17.73
N GLN A 143 -2.86 1.34 18.84
CA GLN A 143 -3.39 1.24 20.21
C GLN A 143 -4.46 2.28 20.58
N GLN A 144 -4.52 3.42 19.86
CA GLN A 144 -5.54 4.45 20.08
C GLN A 144 -6.79 4.25 19.23
N ASP A 145 -6.76 3.31 18.29
CA ASP A 145 -7.83 3.07 17.33
C ASP A 145 -8.51 1.73 17.56
N VAL A 146 -7.74 0.66 17.73
CA VAL A 146 -8.23 -0.71 17.84
C VAL A 146 -7.33 -1.49 18.79
N ASP A 147 -7.95 -2.22 19.73
CA ASP A 147 -7.23 -3.17 20.56
C ASP A 147 -6.76 -4.37 19.74
N ILE A 148 -5.46 -4.66 19.81
CA ILE A 148 -4.85 -5.75 19.07
C ILE A 148 -4.13 -6.68 20.03
N VAL A 149 -4.50 -7.96 20.00
CA VAL A 149 -3.87 -9.01 20.81
C VAL A 149 -3.12 -9.98 19.93
N LYS A 150 -2.01 -10.53 20.45
CA LYS A 150 -1.15 -11.47 19.70
C LYS A 150 -1.86 -12.78 19.40
N GLU A 151 -2.59 -13.29 20.39
CA GLU A 151 -3.28 -14.56 20.35
C GLU A 151 -4.69 -14.42 20.92
N LEU A 152 -5.59 -15.28 20.50
CA LEU A 152 -6.92 -15.37 21.09
C LEU A 152 -6.78 -15.90 22.53
N PRO A 153 -7.50 -15.35 23.53
CA PRO A 153 -7.48 -15.90 24.88
C PRO A 153 -7.81 -17.40 24.89
N LYS A 154 -7.03 -18.20 25.63
CA LYS A 154 -7.14 -19.69 25.62
C LYS A 154 -8.56 -20.20 25.90
N HIS A 155 -9.29 -19.54 26.80
CA HIS A 155 -10.68 -19.92 27.13
C HIS A 155 -11.66 -19.69 25.97
N LEU A 156 -11.28 -18.94 24.93
CA LEU A 156 -12.06 -18.68 23.71
C LEU A 156 -11.61 -19.53 22.51
N GLU A 157 -10.63 -20.43 22.67
CA GLU A 157 -10.20 -21.28 21.56
C GLU A 157 -11.27 -22.30 21.16
N SER A 158 -12.00 -22.84 22.15
CA SER A 158 -13.03 -23.87 21.99
C SER A 158 -14.46 -23.33 21.84
N VAL A 159 -14.68 -22.02 22.00
CA VAL A 159 -16.03 -21.45 21.92
C VAL A 159 -16.55 -21.43 20.46
N PRO A 160 -17.88 -21.56 20.25
CA PRO A 160 -18.47 -21.39 18.94
C PRO A 160 -18.11 -20.05 18.32
N ARG A 161 -17.80 -20.06 17.02
CA ARG A 161 -17.37 -18.88 16.28
C ARG A 161 -18.22 -18.69 15.03
N ALA A 162 -18.68 -17.46 14.81
CA ALA A 162 -19.33 -17.09 13.56
C ALA A 162 -18.29 -17.04 12.44
N ARG A 163 -18.32 -18.03 11.55
CA ARG A 163 -17.45 -18.04 10.37
C ARG A 163 -18.06 -17.16 9.27
N LYS A 164 -17.34 -16.12 8.83
CA LYS A 164 -17.82 -15.19 7.81
C LYS A 164 -16.85 -15.06 6.64
N HIS A 165 -17.45 -15.00 5.46
CA HIS A 165 -16.86 -14.42 4.26
C HIS A 165 -17.68 -13.15 4.02
N PHE A 166 -17.10 -12.00 4.32
CA PHE A 166 -17.82 -10.74 4.16
C PHE A 166 -18.07 -10.47 2.68
N SER A 167 -19.16 -9.77 2.39
CA SER A 167 -19.46 -9.37 1.01
C SER A 167 -18.37 -8.41 0.50
N LEU A 168 -18.01 -8.55 -0.77
CA LEU A 168 -17.02 -7.70 -1.41
C LEU A 168 -17.56 -6.29 -1.59
N TRP A 169 -16.71 -5.29 -1.32
CA TRP A 169 -17.01 -3.87 -1.48
C TRP A 169 -18.17 -3.36 -0.63
N SER A 170 -18.36 -3.96 0.55
CA SER A 170 -19.39 -3.53 1.47
C SER A 170 -19.07 -2.20 2.13
N GLY A 171 -20.08 -1.32 2.24
CA GLY A 171 -19.99 -0.07 2.99
C GLY A 171 -20.01 -0.27 4.50
N MET A 172 -19.87 0.83 5.25
CA MET A 172 -19.82 0.82 6.71
C MET A 172 -21.09 0.20 7.35
N SER A 173 -22.27 0.55 6.84
CA SER A 173 -23.57 0.08 7.34
C SER A 173 -23.73 -1.44 7.31
N TYR A 174 -23.09 -2.12 6.36
CA TYR A 174 -23.02 -3.58 6.34
C TYR A 174 -22.34 -4.10 7.61
N TYR A 175 -21.16 -3.57 7.95
CA TYR A 175 -20.42 -4.02 9.13
C TYR A 175 -21.09 -3.62 10.45
N GLU A 176 -21.73 -2.46 10.50
CA GLU A 176 -22.59 -2.07 11.62
C GLU A 176 -23.72 -3.08 11.81
N ASN A 177 -24.38 -3.49 10.72
CA ASN A 177 -25.42 -4.52 10.78
C ASN A 177 -24.87 -5.86 11.28
N MET A 178 -23.66 -6.28 10.90
CA MET A 178 -23.07 -7.52 11.41
C MET A 178 -22.75 -7.52 12.90
N THR A 179 -22.83 -6.39 13.60
CA THR A 179 -22.71 -6.38 15.07
C THR A 179 -23.80 -7.22 15.75
N HIS A 180 -24.90 -7.56 15.06
CA HIS A 180 -25.90 -8.51 15.57
C HIS A 180 -25.30 -9.88 15.93
N LEU A 181 -24.21 -10.30 15.28
CA LEU A 181 -23.53 -11.57 15.56
C LEU A 181 -22.97 -11.63 16.99
N TRP A 182 -22.70 -10.48 17.60
CA TRP A 182 -22.25 -10.40 18.98
C TRP A 182 -23.28 -10.86 20.02
N LYS A 183 -24.55 -11.06 19.61
CA LYS A 183 -25.59 -11.64 20.47
C LYS A 183 -25.34 -13.13 20.73
N ASP A 184 -24.82 -13.84 19.74
CA ASP A 184 -24.70 -15.31 19.76
C ASP A 184 -23.24 -15.78 19.84
N TYR A 185 -22.28 -14.92 19.49
CA TYR A 185 -20.87 -15.26 19.37
C TYR A 185 -19.97 -14.24 20.04
N GLN A 186 -18.97 -14.71 20.79
CA GLN A 186 -17.87 -13.88 21.30
C GLN A 186 -16.73 -13.74 20.27
N VAL A 187 -16.63 -14.68 19.33
CA VAL A 187 -15.57 -14.71 18.32
C VAL A 187 -16.18 -14.77 16.92
N ILE A 188 -15.81 -13.80 16.07
CA ILE A 188 -16.06 -13.86 14.63
C ILE A 188 -14.76 -14.29 13.94
N HIS A 189 -14.84 -15.33 13.11
CA HIS A 189 -13.73 -15.79 12.29
C HIS A 189 -13.95 -15.38 10.84
N VAL A 190 -13.12 -14.44 10.36
CA VAL A 190 -13.09 -14.00 8.98
C VAL A 190 -12.18 -14.92 8.18
N ALA A 191 -12.79 -15.73 7.32
CA ALA A 191 -12.09 -16.80 6.61
C ALA A 191 -11.18 -16.31 5.47
N LYS A 192 -11.39 -15.08 4.98
CA LYS A 192 -10.60 -14.43 3.92
C LYS A 192 -10.55 -12.91 4.13
N SER A 193 -9.38 -12.31 4.02
CA SER A 193 -9.21 -10.84 4.12
C SER A 193 -9.41 -10.12 2.78
N ASP A 194 -9.64 -10.84 1.69
CA ASP A 194 -9.97 -10.27 0.38
C ASP A 194 -11.37 -9.65 0.29
N SER A 195 -12.18 -9.81 1.33
CA SER A 195 -13.50 -9.20 1.47
C SER A 195 -13.35 -7.70 1.79
N ARG A 196 -13.24 -6.90 0.73
CA ARG A 196 -12.85 -5.49 0.82
C ARG A 196 -13.96 -4.61 1.38
N LEU A 197 -13.58 -3.77 2.33
CA LEU A 197 -14.36 -2.60 2.70
C LEU A 197 -14.45 -1.66 1.49
N ALA A 198 -15.60 -1.04 1.26
CA ALA A 198 -15.80 -0.10 0.16
C ALA A 198 -14.75 1.02 0.18
N ASN A 199 -14.29 1.46 -1.00
CA ASN A 199 -13.30 2.53 -1.07
C ASN A 199 -13.91 3.93 -0.93
N ASN A 200 -15.18 4.10 -1.26
CA ASN A 200 -15.87 5.38 -1.23
C ASN A 200 -16.85 5.42 -0.05
N ASP A 201 -17.31 6.62 0.29
CA ASP A 201 -18.39 6.85 1.26
C ASP A 201 -18.11 6.34 2.68
N LEU A 202 -16.84 6.07 3.00
CA LEU A 202 -16.38 5.84 4.36
C LEU A 202 -16.09 7.17 5.05
N PRO A 203 -16.39 7.29 6.36
CA PRO A 203 -15.95 8.42 7.17
C PRO A 203 -14.43 8.64 7.08
N LEU A 204 -14.02 9.91 7.17
CA LEU A 204 -12.62 10.31 6.99
C LEU A 204 -11.67 9.67 8.00
N ASP A 205 -12.13 9.45 9.23
CA ASP A 205 -11.37 8.77 10.28
C ASP A 205 -11.11 7.30 9.93
N ILE A 206 -12.10 6.59 9.39
CA ILE A 206 -11.93 5.20 8.92
C ILE A 206 -10.96 5.13 7.74
N GLN A 207 -11.04 6.06 6.80
CA GLN A 207 -10.09 6.12 5.68
C GLN A 207 -8.68 6.42 6.14
N ARG A 208 -8.51 7.36 7.08
CA ARG A 208 -7.22 7.68 7.70
C ARG A 208 -6.66 6.47 8.44
N LEU A 209 -7.50 5.73 9.17
CA LEU A 209 -7.10 4.49 9.83
C LEU A 209 -6.59 3.46 8.81
N ARG A 210 -7.29 3.22 7.71
CA ARG A 210 -6.83 2.30 6.64
C ARG A 210 -5.47 2.73 6.08
N CYS A 211 -5.30 4.01 5.74
CA CYS A 211 -4.05 4.55 5.22
C CYS A 211 -2.90 4.42 6.22
N ARG A 212 -3.12 4.81 7.49
CA ARG A 212 -2.14 4.68 8.57
C ARG A 212 -1.79 3.21 8.80
N THR A 213 -2.76 2.31 8.82
CA THR A 213 -2.50 0.88 8.95
C THR A 213 -1.61 0.38 7.80
N LEU A 214 -1.98 0.68 6.55
CA LEU A 214 -1.31 0.16 5.37
C LEU A 214 0.13 0.67 5.19
N TYR A 215 0.36 1.96 5.43
CA TYR A 215 1.62 2.62 5.12
C TYR A 215 2.50 2.93 6.33
N ARG A 216 1.94 2.90 7.55
CA ARG A 216 2.69 3.18 8.79
C ARG A 216 2.71 2.00 9.75
N ALA A 217 1.56 1.40 10.09
CA ALA A 217 1.50 0.35 11.10
C ALA A 217 2.03 -1.00 10.57
N LEU A 218 1.75 -1.35 9.31
CA LEU A 218 2.29 -2.53 8.62
C LEU A 218 3.72 -2.28 8.14
N ARG A 219 4.59 -1.93 9.09
CA ARG A 219 6.04 -1.88 8.88
C ARG A 219 6.59 -3.29 8.77
N PHE A 220 7.52 -3.52 7.85
CA PHE A 220 8.13 -4.84 7.71
C PHE A 220 8.99 -5.20 8.92
N SER A 221 9.25 -6.49 9.10
CA SER A 221 10.08 -7.01 10.19
C SER A 221 11.48 -6.38 10.17
N PRO A 222 12.17 -6.29 11.32
CA PRO A 222 13.48 -5.64 11.41
C PRO A 222 14.51 -6.18 10.42
N SER A 223 14.51 -7.48 10.13
CA SER A 223 15.43 -8.11 9.17
C SER A 223 15.19 -7.61 7.74
N ILE A 224 13.93 -7.56 7.30
CA ILE A 224 13.53 -7.06 5.97
C ILE A 224 13.86 -5.57 5.85
N GLU A 225 13.52 -4.77 6.87
CA GLU A 225 13.82 -3.33 6.92
C GLU A 225 15.32 -3.05 6.84
N LEU A 226 16.12 -3.82 7.58
CA LEU A 226 17.58 -3.66 7.62
C LEU A 226 18.19 -3.94 6.25
N LEU A 227 17.85 -5.06 5.61
CA LEU A 227 18.38 -5.39 4.30
C LEU A 227 17.87 -4.40 3.24
N GLY A 228 16.57 -4.12 3.22
CA GLY A 228 15.98 -3.16 2.27
C GLY A 228 16.66 -1.80 2.32
N LYS A 229 16.90 -1.23 3.52
CA LYS A 229 17.62 0.04 3.69
C LYS A 229 19.07 -0.05 3.25
N ARG A 230 19.77 -1.13 3.58
CA ARG A 230 21.16 -1.35 3.14
C ARG A 230 21.27 -1.39 1.61
N LEU A 231 20.33 -2.03 0.92
CA LEU A 231 20.32 -2.07 -0.56
C LEU A 231 19.99 -0.70 -1.16
N VAL A 232 19.10 0.07 -0.54
CA VAL A 232 18.84 1.47 -0.90
C VAL A 232 20.11 2.33 -0.75
N GLU A 233 20.85 2.17 0.35
CA GLU A 233 22.12 2.87 0.56
C GLU A 233 23.15 2.50 -0.52
N ARG A 234 23.30 1.22 -0.87
CA ARG A 234 24.19 0.80 -1.96
C ARG A 234 23.80 1.42 -3.30
N LEU A 235 22.51 1.49 -3.62
CA LEU A 235 22.02 2.16 -4.83
C LEU A 235 22.35 3.65 -4.82
N ARG A 236 22.12 4.34 -3.70
CA ARG A 236 22.43 5.76 -3.52
C ARG A 236 23.94 6.02 -3.63
N SER A 237 24.78 5.16 -3.08
CA SER A 237 26.24 5.27 -3.18
C SER A 237 26.78 5.02 -4.59
N ARG A 238 26.10 4.20 -5.42
CA ARG A 238 26.51 3.93 -6.81
C ARG A 238 26.19 5.07 -7.77
N GLY A 239 24.99 5.65 -7.69
CA GLY A 239 24.50 6.58 -8.71
C GLY A 239 23.84 7.86 -8.18
N GLY A 240 23.73 8.02 -6.86
CA GLY A 240 23.01 9.12 -6.21
C GLY A 240 21.49 9.03 -6.35
N LYS A 241 21.01 8.88 -7.60
CA LYS A 241 19.60 8.73 -7.95
C LYS A 241 19.38 7.46 -8.76
N TYR A 242 18.21 6.84 -8.61
CA TYR A 242 17.83 5.66 -9.38
C TYR A 242 16.33 5.62 -9.68
N ILE A 243 15.99 4.90 -10.75
CA ILE A 243 14.62 4.49 -11.08
C ILE A 243 14.38 3.11 -10.46
N ALA A 244 13.28 2.93 -9.75
CA ALA A 244 12.77 1.59 -9.48
C ALA A 244 11.72 1.23 -10.54
N LEU A 245 12.06 0.26 -11.37
CA LEU A 245 11.20 -0.30 -12.40
C LEU A 245 10.55 -1.57 -11.87
N HIS A 246 9.24 -1.53 -11.62
CA HIS A 246 8.46 -2.73 -11.31
C HIS A 246 8.06 -3.42 -12.61
N LEU A 247 8.89 -4.36 -13.06
CA LEU A 247 8.78 -5.04 -14.35
C LEU A 247 7.99 -6.34 -14.19
N ARG A 248 6.66 -6.25 -14.30
CA ARG A 248 5.76 -7.40 -14.16
C ARG A 248 5.68 -8.24 -15.47
N TYR A 249 6.82 -8.75 -15.92
CA TYR A 249 6.95 -9.59 -17.12
C TYR A 249 7.27 -11.05 -16.77
N GLU A 250 6.67 -11.56 -15.71
CA GLU A 250 6.83 -12.94 -15.28
C GLU A 250 5.80 -13.86 -15.95
N LYS A 251 6.16 -15.15 -16.04
CA LYS A 251 5.38 -16.17 -16.74
C LYS A 251 3.93 -16.28 -16.25
N ASP A 252 3.74 -16.21 -14.93
CA ASP A 252 2.42 -16.28 -14.30
C ASP A 252 1.54 -15.09 -14.70
N MET A 253 2.11 -13.87 -14.74
CA MET A 253 1.40 -12.66 -15.13
C MET A 253 0.95 -12.73 -16.58
N LEU A 254 1.87 -13.07 -17.49
CA LEU A 254 1.58 -13.14 -18.93
C LEU A 254 0.56 -14.24 -19.24
N SER A 255 0.68 -15.40 -18.56
CA SER A 255 -0.30 -16.47 -18.65
C SER A 255 -1.68 -16.02 -18.15
N PHE A 256 -1.75 -15.37 -16.98
CA PHE A 256 -2.99 -14.89 -16.37
C PHE A 256 -3.72 -13.87 -17.23
N THR A 257 -3.01 -12.87 -17.78
CA THR A 257 -3.63 -11.86 -18.67
C THR A 257 -3.81 -12.34 -20.10
N GLY A 258 -3.21 -13.46 -20.49
CA GLY A 258 -3.25 -13.95 -21.87
C GLY A 258 -2.52 -13.05 -22.86
N CYS A 259 -1.53 -12.29 -22.40
CA CYS A 259 -0.76 -11.38 -23.22
C CYS A 259 0.38 -12.12 -23.92
N THR A 260 0.32 -12.14 -25.25
CA THR A 260 1.28 -12.87 -26.10
C THR A 260 2.09 -11.96 -27.03
N TYR A 261 1.95 -10.63 -26.90
CA TYR A 261 2.69 -9.69 -27.73
C TYR A 261 4.21 -9.88 -27.58
N GLY A 262 4.90 -10.03 -28.72
CA GLY A 262 6.34 -10.28 -28.77
C GLY A 262 6.75 -11.71 -28.40
N LEU A 263 5.82 -12.61 -28.08
CA LEU A 263 6.11 -14.02 -27.84
C LEU A 263 6.13 -14.81 -29.15
N SER A 264 6.90 -15.89 -29.19
CA SER A 264 6.80 -16.92 -30.23
C SER A 264 5.52 -17.74 -30.08
N ASN A 265 5.17 -18.51 -31.12
CA ASN A 265 4.03 -19.43 -31.05
C ASN A 265 4.20 -20.46 -29.93
N THR A 266 5.42 -20.98 -29.73
CA THR A 266 5.73 -21.95 -28.67
C THR A 266 5.57 -21.34 -27.27
N GLU A 267 6.11 -20.13 -27.05
CA GLU A 267 5.94 -19.41 -25.78
C GLU A 267 4.45 -19.10 -25.52
N SER A 268 3.72 -18.65 -26.54
CA SER A 268 2.29 -18.36 -26.42
C SER A 268 1.47 -19.59 -26.04
N GLU A 269 1.80 -20.73 -26.64
CA GLU A 269 1.15 -22.00 -26.35
C GLU A 269 1.46 -22.51 -24.93
N GLU A 270 2.72 -22.39 -24.49
CA GLU A 270 3.11 -22.70 -23.12
C GLU A 270 2.30 -21.89 -22.09
N LEU A 271 2.16 -20.57 -22.32
CA LEU A 271 1.36 -19.72 -21.44
C LEU A 271 -0.13 -20.07 -21.48
N ARG A 272 -0.66 -20.50 -22.63
CA ARG A 272 -2.04 -20.97 -22.77
C ARG A 272 -2.28 -22.24 -21.94
N ILE A 273 -1.41 -23.23 -22.07
CA ILE A 273 -1.48 -24.50 -21.32
C ILE A 273 -1.42 -24.23 -19.81
N MET A 274 -0.49 -23.38 -19.36
CA MET A 274 -0.41 -22.98 -17.95
C MET A 274 -1.74 -22.35 -17.47
N ARG A 275 -2.33 -21.45 -18.26
CA ARG A 275 -3.59 -20.79 -17.89
C ARG A 275 -4.73 -21.81 -17.77
N GLU A 276 -4.83 -22.73 -18.71
CA GLU A 276 -5.86 -23.78 -18.71
C GLU A 276 -5.73 -24.71 -17.51
N ASN A 277 -4.50 -25.15 -17.19
CA ASN A 277 -4.22 -26.06 -16.08
C ASN A 277 -4.32 -25.41 -14.69
N THR A 278 -4.36 -24.09 -14.59
CA THR A 278 -4.42 -23.39 -13.30
C THR A 278 -5.86 -23.29 -12.78
N ASN A 279 -6.34 -24.30 -12.04
CA ASN A 279 -7.75 -24.46 -11.63
C ASN A 279 -8.44 -23.21 -11.03
N HIS A 280 -7.72 -22.38 -10.28
CA HIS A 280 -8.30 -21.23 -9.58
C HIS A 280 -8.45 -19.97 -10.45
N TRP A 281 -7.93 -19.97 -11.69
CA TRP A 281 -8.17 -18.89 -12.66
C TRP A 281 -9.44 -19.16 -13.45
N LYS A 282 -10.45 -18.30 -13.27
CA LYS A 282 -11.79 -18.49 -13.85
C LYS A 282 -11.82 -18.29 -15.36
N ILE A 283 -11.07 -17.33 -15.88
CA ILE A 283 -11.06 -16.98 -17.31
C ILE A 283 -9.92 -17.74 -17.99
N LYS A 284 -10.26 -18.60 -18.96
CA LYS A 284 -9.31 -19.47 -19.67
C LYS A 284 -9.08 -19.05 -21.12
N LYS A 285 -10.15 -18.65 -21.80
CA LYS A 285 -10.11 -18.18 -23.18
C LYS A 285 -10.01 -16.65 -23.15
N ILE A 286 -8.92 -16.12 -23.70
CA ILE A 286 -8.59 -14.69 -23.66
C ILE A 286 -8.10 -14.30 -25.05
N ASN A 287 -8.64 -13.23 -25.61
CA ASN A 287 -8.13 -12.61 -26.82
C ASN A 287 -6.97 -11.68 -26.46
N ALA A 288 -5.75 -12.07 -26.82
CA ALA A 288 -4.53 -11.32 -26.49
C ALA A 288 -4.53 -9.90 -27.08
N THR A 289 -5.08 -9.72 -28.28
CA THR A 289 -5.14 -8.43 -28.97
C THR A 289 -6.08 -7.47 -28.25
N GLU A 290 -7.25 -7.94 -27.83
CA GLU A 290 -8.20 -7.12 -27.06
C GLU A 290 -7.62 -6.72 -25.70
N GLN A 291 -6.97 -7.65 -24.99
CA GLN A 291 -6.29 -7.35 -23.73
C GLN A 291 -5.20 -6.30 -23.89
N ARG A 292 -4.44 -6.38 -24.99
CA ARG A 292 -3.41 -5.40 -25.31
C ARG A 292 -4.01 -4.03 -25.59
N ASN A 293 -5.00 -3.95 -26.48
CA ASN A 293 -5.66 -2.70 -26.85
C ASN A 293 -6.39 -2.03 -25.69
N ALA A 294 -6.82 -2.80 -24.69
CA ALA A 294 -7.45 -2.29 -23.47
C ALA A 294 -6.44 -1.90 -22.36
N GLY A 295 -5.12 -1.96 -22.63
CA GLY A 295 -4.08 -1.56 -21.68
C GLY A 295 -3.86 -2.53 -20.51
N TYR A 296 -4.43 -3.74 -20.58
CA TYR A 296 -4.33 -4.77 -19.53
C TYR A 296 -3.05 -5.62 -19.61
N CYS A 297 -2.29 -5.51 -20.70
CA CYS A 297 -1.02 -6.20 -20.83
C CYS A 297 0.13 -5.44 -20.18
N PRO A 298 1.04 -6.13 -19.47
CA PRO A 298 2.31 -5.53 -19.07
C PRO A 298 3.08 -5.01 -20.30
N LEU A 299 3.79 -3.90 -20.15
CA LEU A 299 4.80 -3.52 -21.14
C LEU A 299 5.93 -4.54 -21.16
N THR A 300 6.43 -4.85 -22.37
CA THR A 300 7.63 -5.66 -22.55
C THR A 300 8.88 -4.90 -22.08
N PRO A 301 10.01 -5.57 -21.76
CA PRO A 301 11.24 -4.86 -21.42
C PRO A 301 11.70 -3.89 -22.52
N LYS A 302 11.51 -4.25 -23.79
CA LYS A 302 11.77 -3.36 -24.94
C LYS A 302 10.95 -2.08 -24.89
N GLU A 303 9.65 -2.20 -24.68
CA GLU A 303 8.73 -1.06 -24.63
C GLU A 303 9.00 -0.16 -23.44
N VAL A 304 9.31 -0.74 -22.28
CA VAL A 304 9.73 0.02 -21.11
C VAL A 304 11.04 0.78 -21.39
N GLY A 305 12.01 0.15 -22.06
CA GLY A 305 13.25 0.81 -22.45
C GLY A 305 13.01 2.01 -23.36
N ILE A 306 12.19 1.86 -24.40
CA ILE A 306 11.79 2.95 -25.29
C ILE A 306 11.06 4.06 -24.50
N PHE A 307 10.16 3.68 -23.59
CA PHE A 307 9.42 4.63 -22.77
C PHE A 307 10.34 5.47 -21.87
N ILE A 308 11.28 4.84 -21.16
CA ILE A 308 12.22 5.55 -20.28
C ILE A 308 13.15 6.46 -21.09
N GLU A 309 13.62 6.02 -22.25
CA GLU A 309 14.43 6.84 -23.16
C GLU A 309 13.64 8.05 -23.70
N ALA A 310 12.38 7.85 -24.11
CA ALA A 310 11.51 8.92 -24.59
C ALA A 310 11.17 9.97 -23.52
N LEU A 311 11.22 9.60 -22.23
CA LEU A 311 11.12 10.55 -21.11
C LEU A 311 12.39 11.41 -20.93
N GLY A 312 13.45 11.16 -21.69
CA GLY A 312 14.69 11.92 -21.67
C GLY A 312 15.72 11.44 -20.64
N TYR A 313 15.56 10.24 -20.08
CA TYR A 313 16.59 9.66 -19.20
C TYR A 313 17.80 9.21 -20.02
N PRO A 314 19.03 9.59 -19.65
CA PRO A 314 20.23 9.18 -20.36
C PRO A 314 20.51 7.68 -20.15
N SER A 315 21.25 7.05 -21.06
CA SER A 315 21.64 5.64 -20.98
C SER A 315 22.40 5.30 -19.68
N SER A 316 23.09 6.27 -19.07
CA SER A 316 23.78 6.12 -17.79
C SER A 316 22.85 6.00 -16.58
N THR A 317 21.52 6.12 -16.75
CA THR A 317 20.55 6.05 -15.66
C THR A 317 20.62 4.70 -14.94
N LEU A 318 20.78 4.73 -13.62
CA LEU A 318 20.72 3.54 -12.76
C LEU A 318 19.27 3.08 -12.60
N ILE A 319 18.99 1.85 -13.04
CA ILE A 319 17.65 1.25 -12.97
C ILE A 319 17.71 0.01 -12.08
N TYR A 320 16.96 0.05 -10.97
CA TYR A 320 16.67 -1.13 -10.16
C TYR A 320 15.43 -1.84 -10.72
N ILE A 321 15.53 -3.13 -11.04
CA ILE A 321 14.39 -3.94 -11.46
C ILE A 321 13.80 -4.67 -10.24
N ALA A 322 12.57 -4.31 -9.89
CA ALA A 322 11.73 -5.00 -8.93
C ALA A 322 10.84 -6.00 -9.69
N ALA A 323 11.24 -7.27 -9.75
CA ALA A 323 10.50 -8.32 -10.45
C ALA A 323 10.85 -9.70 -9.91
N GLY A 324 9.96 -10.67 -10.18
CA GLY A 324 10.34 -12.08 -10.14
C GLY A 324 11.16 -12.49 -11.38
N GLU A 325 11.15 -13.78 -11.70
CA GLU A 325 11.81 -14.29 -12.89
C GLU A 325 11.19 -13.71 -14.17
N ILE A 326 11.99 -12.98 -14.95
CA ILE A 326 11.56 -12.40 -16.22
C ILE A 326 11.42 -13.50 -17.25
N TYR A 327 10.24 -13.62 -17.87
CA TYR A 327 9.98 -14.64 -18.88
C TYR A 327 10.84 -14.40 -20.14
N GLY A 328 11.61 -15.42 -20.52
CA GLY A 328 12.63 -15.33 -21.57
C GLY A 328 13.98 -14.75 -21.12
N GLY A 329 14.14 -14.45 -19.82
CA GLY A 329 15.41 -14.13 -19.18
C GLY A 329 16.22 -13.00 -19.84
N ALA A 330 17.53 -13.18 -19.91
CA ALA A 330 18.47 -12.21 -20.47
C ALA A 330 18.17 -11.85 -21.93
N ARG A 331 17.68 -12.81 -22.74
CA ARG A 331 17.26 -12.55 -24.12
C ARG A 331 16.14 -11.52 -24.19
N ARG A 332 15.18 -11.57 -23.27
CA ARG A 332 14.04 -10.64 -23.25
C ARG A 332 14.43 -9.28 -22.67
N LEU A 333 15.39 -9.27 -21.74
CA LEU A 333 15.90 -8.05 -21.11
C LEU A 333 16.90 -7.27 -21.98
N SER A 334 17.47 -7.89 -23.01
CA SER A 334 18.55 -7.28 -23.81
C SER A 334 18.19 -5.92 -24.39
N ASP A 335 16.97 -5.76 -24.91
CA ASP A 335 16.52 -4.47 -25.47
C ASP A 335 16.50 -3.34 -24.42
N LEU A 336 16.23 -3.68 -23.15
CA LEU A 336 16.28 -2.74 -22.04
C LEU A 336 17.74 -2.44 -21.64
N THR A 337 18.57 -3.46 -21.51
CA THR A 337 19.95 -3.33 -21.01
C THR A 337 20.91 -2.71 -22.04
N VAL A 338 20.63 -2.85 -23.34
CA VAL A 338 21.35 -2.12 -24.39
C VAL A 338 21.12 -0.62 -24.29
N ARG A 339 19.88 -0.20 -23.97
CA ARG A 339 19.53 1.22 -23.78
C ARG A 339 20.04 1.76 -22.45
N PHE A 340 19.96 0.94 -21.39
CA PHE A 340 20.37 1.27 -20.04
C PHE A 340 21.30 0.20 -19.48
N PRO A 341 22.63 0.33 -19.70
CA PRO A 341 23.60 -0.65 -19.20
C PRO A 341 23.66 -0.73 -17.67
N ASN A 342 23.24 0.30 -16.94
CA ASN A 342 23.26 0.36 -15.48
C ASN A 342 21.99 -0.24 -14.85
N VAL A 343 21.57 -1.42 -15.32
CA VAL A 343 20.45 -2.18 -14.76
C VAL A 343 20.95 -3.11 -13.67
N VAL A 344 20.28 -3.11 -12.51
CA VAL A 344 20.62 -3.94 -11.36
C VAL A 344 19.39 -4.62 -10.78
N PHE A 345 19.61 -5.76 -10.13
CA PHE A 345 18.61 -6.57 -9.46
C PHE A 345 18.97 -6.69 -7.98
N LYS A 346 18.01 -7.16 -7.17
CA LYS A 346 18.27 -7.47 -5.76
C LYS A 346 19.47 -8.42 -5.61
N GLU A 347 19.54 -9.42 -6.47
CA GLU A 347 20.56 -10.47 -6.51
C GLU A 347 21.95 -9.93 -6.89
N THR A 348 22.03 -8.80 -7.60
CA THR A 348 23.32 -8.15 -7.94
C THR A 348 23.70 -7.02 -6.98
N LEU A 349 22.78 -6.63 -6.08
CA LEU A 349 23.02 -5.61 -5.05
C LEU A 349 23.34 -6.21 -3.69
N ALA A 350 22.73 -7.34 -3.35
CA ALA A 350 22.95 -8.07 -2.11
C ALA A 350 24.06 -9.10 -2.25
N THR A 351 24.71 -9.47 -1.15
CA THR A 351 25.57 -10.66 -1.13
C THR A 351 24.72 -11.92 -1.02
N GLN A 352 25.27 -13.06 -1.43
CA GLN A 352 24.59 -14.35 -1.29
C GLN A 352 24.14 -14.61 0.16
N TYR A 353 25.05 -14.37 1.12
CA TYR A 353 24.78 -14.52 2.56
C TYR A 353 23.64 -13.62 3.05
N GLU A 354 23.54 -12.39 2.54
CA GLU A 354 22.43 -11.49 2.90
C GLU A 354 21.08 -11.99 2.39
N LEU A 355 21.06 -12.70 1.25
CA LEU A 355 19.83 -13.23 0.65
C LEU A 355 19.44 -14.62 1.16
N GLU A 356 20.38 -15.39 1.70
CA GLU A 356 20.14 -16.75 2.23
C GLU A 356 18.97 -16.78 3.21
N ALA A 357 18.88 -15.80 4.12
CA ALA A 357 17.81 -15.69 5.11
C ALA A 357 16.41 -15.48 4.51
N PHE A 358 16.32 -15.07 3.24
CA PHE A 358 15.07 -14.79 2.52
C PHE A 358 14.78 -15.82 1.41
N SER A 359 15.67 -16.80 1.23
CA SER A 359 15.51 -17.86 0.23
C SER A 359 14.28 -18.71 0.56
N GLY A 360 13.47 -19.00 -0.46
CA GLY A 360 12.19 -19.72 -0.29
C GLY A 360 11.05 -18.90 0.35
N HIS A 361 11.29 -17.63 0.70
CA HIS A 361 10.30 -16.72 1.30
C HIS A 361 9.91 -15.60 0.33
N ALA A 362 9.10 -15.93 -0.68
CA ALA A 362 8.71 -15.01 -1.75
C ALA A 362 8.11 -13.69 -1.25
N SER A 363 7.33 -13.71 -0.17
CA SER A 363 6.73 -12.50 0.40
C SER A 363 7.76 -11.61 1.09
N GLN A 364 8.77 -12.18 1.74
CA GLN A 364 9.85 -11.40 2.34
C GLN A 364 10.75 -10.79 1.25
N SER A 365 11.06 -11.56 0.20
CA SER A 365 11.77 -11.07 -0.97
C SER A 365 11.04 -9.91 -1.68
N ALA A 366 9.72 -10.03 -1.86
CA ALA A 366 8.89 -8.96 -2.41
C ALA A 366 8.80 -7.72 -1.49
N ALA A 367 8.93 -7.90 -0.17
CA ALA A 367 8.96 -6.80 0.79
C ALA A 367 10.25 -5.97 0.65
N ILE A 368 11.39 -6.61 0.38
CA ILE A 368 12.65 -5.92 0.06
C ILE A 368 12.49 -5.07 -1.22
N ASP A 369 11.94 -5.66 -2.29
CA ASP A 369 11.67 -4.93 -3.54
C ASP A 369 10.71 -3.75 -3.31
N TYR A 370 9.74 -3.92 -2.42
CA TYR A 370 8.81 -2.86 -2.04
C TYR A 370 9.53 -1.68 -1.36
N ILE A 371 10.42 -1.94 -0.40
CA ILE A 371 11.21 -0.88 0.27
C ILE A 371 12.03 -0.11 -0.76
N ILE A 372 12.79 -0.83 -1.59
CA ILE A 372 13.66 -0.21 -2.61
C ILE A 372 12.85 0.62 -3.61
N SER A 373 11.64 0.14 -3.97
CA SER A 373 10.74 0.85 -4.87
C SER A 373 10.17 2.13 -4.24
N VAL A 374 9.77 2.08 -2.97
CA VAL A 374 9.26 3.26 -2.23
C VAL A 374 10.35 4.32 -2.05
N GLU A 375 11.60 3.92 -1.84
CA GLU A 375 12.75 4.82 -1.60
C GLU A 375 13.39 5.40 -2.88
N SER A 376 12.97 4.93 -4.05
CA SER A 376 13.48 5.40 -5.34
C SER A 376 13.14 6.86 -5.63
N ASN A 377 13.94 7.51 -6.48
CA ASN A 377 13.63 8.88 -6.93
C ASN A 377 12.42 8.88 -7.88
N VAL A 378 12.32 7.86 -8.73
CA VAL A 378 11.21 7.67 -9.66
C VAL A 378 10.81 6.21 -9.66
N PHE A 379 9.51 5.97 -9.48
CA PHE A 379 8.93 4.63 -9.60
C PHE A 379 8.17 4.51 -10.92
N ILE A 380 8.43 3.43 -11.66
CA ILE A 380 7.76 3.14 -12.95
C ILE A 380 7.25 1.69 -12.91
N PRO A 381 5.93 1.46 -12.93
CA PRO A 381 5.38 0.11 -13.09
C PRO A 381 5.11 -0.22 -14.57
N SER A 382 5.52 -1.40 -15.03
CA SER A 382 5.15 -1.89 -16.38
C SER A 382 3.69 -2.34 -16.47
N HIS A 383 3.05 -2.62 -15.33
CA HIS A 383 1.66 -3.08 -15.21
C HIS A 383 1.02 -2.58 -13.90
N SER A 384 -0.28 -2.25 -13.92
CA SER A 384 -1.03 -1.72 -12.76
C SER A 384 -1.48 -2.80 -11.76
N GLY A 385 -0.55 -3.69 -11.37
CA GLY A 385 -0.78 -4.78 -10.41
C GLY A 385 -0.81 -4.34 -8.94
N ASN A 386 -0.96 -5.31 -8.03
CA ASN A 386 -1.11 -5.04 -6.59
C ASN A 386 0.10 -4.32 -5.97
N MET A 387 1.33 -4.72 -6.33
CA MET A 387 2.54 -4.05 -5.85
C MET A 387 2.65 -2.63 -6.39
N ALA A 388 2.38 -2.41 -7.68
CA ALA A 388 2.39 -1.09 -8.30
C ALA A 388 1.47 -0.11 -7.56
N ARG A 389 0.21 -0.51 -7.32
CA ARG A 389 -0.76 0.31 -6.57
C ARG A 389 -0.33 0.56 -5.12
N ALA A 390 0.22 -0.46 -4.45
CA ALA A 390 0.66 -0.35 -3.06
C ALA A 390 1.90 0.56 -2.91
N VAL A 391 2.85 0.51 -3.84
CA VAL A 391 4.02 1.40 -3.85
C VAL A 391 3.60 2.81 -4.22
N GLU A 392 2.77 2.98 -5.26
CA GLU A 392 2.27 4.29 -5.68
C GLU A 392 1.53 5.00 -4.54
N GLY A 393 0.61 4.30 -3.87
CA GLY A 393 -0.11 4.87 -2.74
C GLY A 393 0.79 5.22 -1.55
N HIS A 394 1.81 4.42 -1.26
CA HIS A 394 2.77 4.73 -0.21
C HIS A 394 3.66 5.93 -0.56
N ARG A 395 4.09 6.03 -1.81
CA ARG A 395 4.83 7.19 -2.33
C ARG A 395 4.01 8.46 -2.25
N ARG A 396 2.69 8.39 -2.49
CA ARG A 396 1.76 9.51 -2.26
C ARG A 396 1.66 9.87 -0.78
N PHE A 397 1.52 8.86 0.09
CA PHE A 397 1.49 9.04 1.56
C PHE A 397 2.77 9.71 2.09
N LEU A 398 3.94 9.42 1.51
CA LEU A 398 5.24 10.02 1.89
C LEU A 398 5.52 11.37 1.20
N GLY A 399 4.48 12.18 0.97
CA GLY A 399 4.61 13.52 0.39
C GLY A 399 4.71 13.53 -1.14
N HIS A 400 3.88 12.71 -1.82
CA HIS A 400 3.76 12.73 -3.28
C HIS A 400 5.07 12.50 -4.05
N ARG A 401 5.86 11.50 -3.64
CA ARG A 401 7.07 11.08 -4.37
C ARG A 401 6.73 10.67 -5.81
N LYS A 402 7.62 10.99 -6.75
CA LYS A 402 7.37 10.87 -8.20
C LYS A 402 7.11 9.43 -8.65
N THR A 403 5.94 9.20 -9.23
CA THR A 403 5.59 7.94 -9.91
C THR A 403 5.18 8.27 -11.34
N ILE A 404 5.73 7.55 -12.32
CA ILE A 404 5.37 7.72 -13.73
C ILE A 404 4.74 6.42 -14.19
N THR A 405 3.44 6.48 -14.49
CA THR A 405 2.69 5.33 -14.99
C THR A 405 2.50 5.49 -16.49
N PRO A 406 3.01 4.58 -17.33
CA PRO A 406 2.75 4.61 -18.76
C PRO A 406 1.26 4.36 -19.01
N ASP A 407 0.66 5.17 -19.89
CA ASP A 407 -0.62 4.84 -20.50
C ASP A 407 -0.37 3.75 -21.56
N ARG A 408 -1.20 2.71 -21.58
CA ARG A 408 -0.91 1.43 -22.26
C ARG A 408 -1.93 1.07 -23.32
#